data_AF-A0A8H7VSY2-F1
#
_entry.id   AF-A0A8H7VSY2-F1
#
_cell.length_a   1.000
_cell.length_b   1.000
_cell.length_c   1.000
_cell.angle_alpha   90.00
_cell.angle_beta   90.00
_cell.angle_gamma   90.00
#
_symmetry.space_group_name_H-M   'P 1'
#
loop_
_entity.id
_entity.type
_entity.pdbx_description
1 polymer ?
#
loop_
_entity_poly.entity_id
_entity_poly.type
_entity_poly.pdbx_seq_one_letter_code
_entity_poly.pdbx_strand_id
1 'polypeptide(L)'
;MELEHGECNVIVTLGSQKVPAKRRLSQSKSPLNKIAKLKTRFETGNHINEADPNEIEPAQTQWACHTRVLHDQSPYFAALFGQNFIESRASVVFLPSSIIESNAFNSILEYMYTHQIPKPDTVKDICDMYSAADYLGMDTLCTGIEQLIYTSMAHKFTCYCSTCVINIPDLFLFCRTRSIQMQDERMIAMTQRIMTVIANDPEKSLSTYWTGRHMAKLLIQLPQDVSQALSHKILHRVNKSNAIESLYACFSASNILSTNDPLLSWSKPLHATLTSVQAKATRTIASHFDFFCCQYPALLSCIDEDQMDCGNVGILYQGIACDLMSRHAVEYNDQVKHILNVAKVMILCYITRRIGDIRHIGGLDKLDKSVLKLLADDLDVRPKLLISSNHPLSHRGIFSFLIPSAPTLNTTSTYTKALSRHSSRSATTSRHITLPSTTHHKSFTQRLIQLFKMFDSNLFA
;
A
#
# COMPACT_ATOMS: atom_id res chain seq x y z
N MET A 1 4.78 28.61 -41.85
CA MET A 1 4.51 27.27 -42.42
C MET A 1 4.07 27.34 -43.89
N GLU A 2 3.27 28.32 -44.33
CA GLU A 2 2.84 28.42 -45.75
C GLU A 2 3.99 28.66 -46.76
N LEU A 3 5.06 29.36 -46.35
CA LEU A 3 6.17 29.70 -47.27
C LEU A 3 7.03 28.51 -47.73
N GLU A 4 7.05 27.40 -46.98
CA GLU A 4 7.90 26.24 -47.32
C GLU A 4 7.13 25.11 -48.02
N HIS A 5 5.80 25.05 -47.90
CA HIS A 5 5.00 23.90 -48.35
C HIS A 5 3.86 24.25 -49.30
N GLY A 6 3.64 25.54 -49.59
CA GLY A 6 2.57 26.02 -50.47
C GLY A 6 1.24 26.21 -49.73
N GLU A 7 0.13 26.22 -50.46
CA GLU A 7 -1.21 26.29 -49.88
C GLU A 7 -1.68 24.91 -49.38
N CYS A 8 -2.39 24.89 -48.26
CA CYS A 8 -3.01 23.67 -47.73
C CYS A 8 -4.00 23.09 -48.75
N ASN A 9 -3.83 21.82 -49.09
CA ASN A 9 -4.58 21.16 -50.16
C ASN A 9 -5.49 20.02 -49.67
N VAL A 10 -5.55 19.78 -48.35
CA VAL A 10 -6.46 18.80 -47.74
C VAL A 10 -6.96 19.30 -46.38
N ILE A 11 -8.23 19.02 -46.08
CA ILE A 11 -8.85 19.29 -44.78
C ILE A 11 -9.00 17.96 -44.04
N VAL A 12 -8.42 17.84 -42.86
CA VAL A 12 -8.68 16.70 -41.97
C VAL A 12 -9.79 17.09 -41.00
N THR A 13 -10.71 16.16 -40.74
CA THR A 13 -11.86 16.39 -39.87
C THR A 13 -12.09 15.17 -38.98
N LEU A 14 -12.37 15.40 -37.69
CA LEU A 14 -12.82 14.32 -36.81
C LEU A 14 -14.32 14.07 -37.02
N GLY A 15 -14.69 12.82 -37.27
CA GLY A 15 -16.08 12.47 -37.53
C GLY A 15 -16.41 11.05 -37.11
N SER A 16 -17.70 10.80 -36.85
CA SER A 16 -18.21 9.44 -36.81
C SER A 16 -18.20 8.92 -38.26
N GLN A 17 -17.24 8.05 -38.60
CA GLN A 17 -17.31 7.37 -39.89
C GLN A 17 -18.59 6.53 -39.93
N LYS A 18 -19.62 7.02 -40.63
CA LYS A 18 -20.69 6.16 -41.15
C LYS A 18 -20.08 5.35 -42.28
N VAL A 19 -19.39 4.26 -41.94
CA VAL A 19 -18.90 3.29 -42.93
C VAL A 19 -20.10 2.87 -43.78
N PRO A 20 -20.12 3.11 -45.11
CA PRO A 20 -21.21 2.65 -45.96
C PRO A 20 -21.31 1.13 -45.85
N ALA A 21 -22.52 0.61 -45.63
CA ALA A 21 -22.81 -0.79 -45.30
C ALA A 21 -22.50 -1.82 -46.43
N LYS A 22 -21.63 -1.51 -47.40
CA LYS A 22 -21.28 -2.37 -48.52
C LYS A 22 -19.77 -2.60 -48.64
N ARG A 23 -19.15 -3.20 -47.63
CA ARG A 23 -17.88 -3.94 -47.77
C ARG A 23 -17.77 -5.02 -46.69
N ARG A 24 -18.62 -6.04 -46.79
CA ARG A 24 -18.31 -7.36 -46.21
C ARG A 24 -17.52 -8.15 -47.25
N LEU A 25 -16.20 -8.10 -47.16
CA LEU A 25 -15.35 -9.12 -47.77
C LEU A 25 -15.16 -10.25 -46.75
N SER A 26 -15.59 -11.43 -47.18
CA SER A 26 -15.36 -12.79 -46.67
C SER A 26 -14.84 -12.98 -45.23
N GLN A 27 -15.72 -13.58 -44.44
CA GLN A 27 -15.44 -14.26 -43.18
C GLN A 27 -14.32 -15.30 -43.34
N SER A 28 -13.27 -15.24 -42.52
CA SER A 28 -12.69 -16.45 -41.94
C SER A 28 -13.17 -16.49 -40.48
N LYS A 29 -13.85 -17.58 -40.14
CA LYS A 29 -14.42 -17.81 -38.81
C LYS A 29 -13.31 -18.31 -37.89
N SER A 30 -13.03 -17.58 -36.81
CA SER A 30 -12.48 -18.15 -35.57
C SER A 30 -13.42 -17.78 -34.42
N PRO A 31 -13.81 -18.72 -33.54
CA PRO A 31 -14.77 -18.44 -32.49
C PRO A 31 -14.04 -18.13 -31.19
N LEU A 32 -14.00 -16.87 -30.78
CA LEU A 32 -13.85 -16.49 -29.37
C LEU A 32 -14.27 -15.03 -29.20
N ASN A 33 -15.58 -14.86 -29.02
CA ASN A 33 -16.18 -13.58 -28.66
C ASN A 33 -17.26 -13.85 -27.62
N LYS A 34 -16.94 -13.51 -26.37
CA LYS A 34 -17.87 -13.19 -25.28
C LYS A 34 -17.02 -12.72 -24.11
N ILE A 35 -16.76 -11.41 -24.05
CA ILE A 35 -16.62 -10.53 -22.87
C ILE A 35 -16.07 -9.20 -23.44
N ALA A 36 -16.96 -8.37 -23.98
CA ALA A 36 -16.68 -6.98 -24.30
C ALA A 36 -18.01 -6.22 -24.35
N LYS A 37 -18.64 -6.08 -23.18
CA LYS A 37 -19.74 -5.13 -22.93
C LYS A 37 -19.78 -4.84 -21.43
N LEU A 38 -18.81 -4.07 -20.96
CA LEU A 38 -18.94 -3.32 -19.73
C LEU A 38 -18.72 -1.85 -20.08
N LYS A 39 -19.82 -1.27 -20.56
CA LYS A 39 -20.02 0.17 -20.73
C LYS A 39 -20.15 0.76 -19.34
N THR A 40 -19.16 1.55 -18.93
CA THR A 40 -19.17 2.31 -17.68
C THR A 40 -20.36 3.26 -17.72
N ARG A 41 -21.35 2.97 -16.88
CA ARG A 41 -22.60 3.71 -16.74
C ARG A 41 -22.30 4.92 -15.85
N PHE A 42 -22.14 6.09 -16.45
CA PHE A 42 -22.40 7.35 -15.74
C PHE A 42 -23.91 7.49 -15.63
N GLU A 43 -24.41 7.51 -14.39
CA GLU A 43 -25.80 7.85 -14.10
C GLU A 43 -25.94 9.37 -14.05
N THR A 44 -26.70 9.92 -15.00
CA THR A 44 -27.54 11.10 -14.79
C THR A 44 -28.95 10.71 -15.22
N GLY A 45 -29.91 11.03 -14.36
CA GLY A 45 -31.27 10.48 -14.37
C GLY A 45 -32.06 10.71 -15.66
N ASN A 46 -32.94 9.75 -15.93
CA ASN A 46 -33.98 9.80 -16.95
C ASN A 46 -34.95 10.97 -16.69
N HIS A 47 -35.10 11.86 -17.66
CA HIS A 47 -36.39 12.43 -18.02
C HIS A 47 -36.57 12.30 -19.54
N ILE A 48 -37.78 11.94 -19.93
CA ILE A 48 -38.17 11.41 -21.24
C ILE A 48 -38.34 12.56 -22.25
N ASN A 49 -37.87 12.30 -23.48
CA ASN A 49 -37.94 13.05 -24.73
C ASN A 49 -39.13 14.01 -24.94
N GLU A 50 -38.81 15.24 -25.35
CA GLU A 50 -39.38 15.88 -26.54
C GLU A 50 -38.22 16.44 -27.36
N ALA A 51 -38.18 16.09 -28.65
CA ALA A 51 -37.09 16.46 -29.56
C ALA A 51 -37.25 17.91 -30.04
N ASP A 52 -36.33 18.78 -29.64
CA ASP A 52 -36.15 20.13 -30.17
C ASP A 52 -35.31 20.07 -31.46
N PRO A 53 -35.75 20.63 -32.61
CA PRO A 53 -35.00 20.61 -33.87
C PRO A 53 -33.71 21.44 -33.91
N ASN A 54 -33.26 22.02 -32.79
CA ASN A 54 -32.10 22.90 -32.71
C ASN A 54 -30.90 22.29 -31.94
N GLU A 55 -30.68 20.98 -31.98
CA GLU A 55 -29.38 20.41 -31.58
C GLU A 55 -28.30 20.86 -32.58
N ILE A 56 -27.61 21.94 -32.21
CA ILE A 56 -26.37 22.41 -32.84
C ILE A 56 -25.39 21.23 -32.79
N GLU A 57 -25.16 20.57 -33.92
CA GLU A 57 -24.11 19.57 -34.04
C GLU A 57 -22.80 20.20 -33.51
N PRO A 58 -22.07 19.51 -32.61
CA PRO A 58 -20.85 20.06 -32.03
C PRO A 58 -19.90 20.42 -33.17
N ALA A 59 -19.45 21.69 -33.19
CA ALA A 59 -18.62 22.26 -34.24
C ALA A 59 -17.49 21.29 -34.62
N GLN A 60 -17.58 20.74 -35.83
CA GLN A 60 -16.64 19.75 -36.30
C GLN A 60 -15.27 20.40 -36.42
N THR A 61 -14.29 19.96 -35.62
CA THR A 61 -12.93 20.52 -35.70
C THR A 61 -12.31 20.13 -37.04
N GLN A 62 -11.83 21.12 -37.79
CA GLN A 62 -11.25 20.96 -39.11
C GLN A 62 -9.83 21.52 -39.12
N TRP A 63 -8.93 20.83 -39.81
CA TRP A 63 -7.53 21.21 -39.95
C TRP A 63 -7.15 21.28 -41.42
N ALA A 64 -6.74 22.46 -41.88
CA ALA A 64 -6.14 22.62 -43.19
C ALA A 64 -4.68 22.15 -43.13
N CYS A 65 -4.34 21.15 -43.95
CA CYS A 65 -3.05 20.47 -43.95
C CYS A 65 -2.48 20.33 -45.37
N HIS A 66 -1.21 19.95 -45.46
CA HIS A 66 -0.53 19.61 -46.71
C HIS A 66 -0.49 18.08 -46.86
N THR A 67 -1.05 17.55 -47.95
CA THR A 67 -1.06 16.11 -48.23
C THR A 67 0.34 15.51 -48.17
N ARG A 68 1.34 16.24 -48.70
CA ARG A 68 2.73 15.80 -48.70
C ARG A 68 3.29 15.59 -47.29
N VAL A 69 3.05 16.54 -46.38
CA VAL A 69 3.51 16.42 -44.99
C VAL A 69 2.83 15.23 -44.31
N LEU A 70 1.49 15.10 -44.44
CA LEU A 70 0.77 13.98 -43.86
C LEU A 70 1.26 12.63 -44.41
N HIS A 71 1.43 12.54 -45.73
CA HIS A 71 1.93 11.36 -46.43
C HIS A 71 3.34 10.98 -45.96
N ASP A 72 4.26 11.93 -45.90
CA ASP A 72 5.67 11.66 -45.58
C ASP A 72 5.86 11.30 -44.10
N GLN A 73 5.00 11.79 -43.20
CA GLN A 73 5.13 11.59 -41.76
C GLN A 73 4.32 10.41 -41.19
N SER A 74 3.32 9.90 -41.90
CA SER A 74 2.42 8.85 -41.39
C SER A 74 2.17 7.77 -42.43
N PRO A 75 2.51 6.50 -42.13
CA PRO A 75 2.18 5.37 -43.01
C PRO A 75 0.68 5.24 -43.28
N TYR A 76 -0.17 5.61 -42.32
CA TYR A 76 -1.63 5.64 -42.51
C TYR A 76 -2.02 6.61 -43.62
N PHE A 77 -1.54 7.85 -43.56
CA PHE A 77 -1.82 8.85 -44.59
C PHE A 77 -1.13 8.53 -45.91
N ALA A 78 0.07 7.94 -45.88
CA ALA A 78 0.75 7.45 -47.08
C ALA A 78 -0.11 6.42 -47.84
N ALA A 79 -0.68 5.47 -47.10
CA ALA A 79 -1.59 4.48 -47.68
C ALA A 79 -2.90 5.11 -48.17
N LEU A 80 -3.47 6.05 -47.41
CA LEU A 80 -4.71 6.73 -47.73
C LEU A 80 -4.60 7.58 -49.01
N PHE A 81 -3.50 8.31 -49.16
CA PHE A 81 -3.25 9.19 -50.31
C PHE A 81 -2.54 8.48 -51.47
N GLY A 82 -2.14 7.22 -51.31
CA GLY A 82 -1.53 6.41 -52.34
C GLY A 82 -2.44 6.24 -53.57
N GLN A 83 -1.83 6.02 -54.74
CA GLN A 83 -2.48 6.09 -56.07
C GLN A 83 -3.66 5.11 -56.31
N ASN A 84 -3.94 4.21 -55.38
CA ASN A 84 -4.92 3.13 -55.53
C ASN A 84 -6.26 3.37 -54.83
N PHE A 85 -6.44 4.50 -54.13
CA PHE A 85 -7.65 4.78 -53.34
C PHE A 85 -8.41 6.00 -53.87
N ILE A 86 -9.74 6.00 -53.73
CA ILE A 86 -10.60 7.15 -54.12
C ILE A 86 -10.24 8.36 -53.26
N GLU A 87 -9.86 8.08 -52.02
CA GLU A 87 -9.40 9.00 -50.99
C GLU A 87 -8.13 9.76 -51.39
N SER A 88 -7.34 9.26 -52.36
CA SER A 88 -6.19 9.98 -52.92
C SER A 88 -6.55 11.30 -53.61
N ARG A 89 -7.82 11.46 -54.00
CA ARG A 89 -8.36 12.68 -54.62
C ARG A 89 -9.28 13.47 -53.68
N ALA A 90 -9.46 13.02 -52.44
CA ALA A 90 -10.35 13.67 -51.51
C ALA A 90 -9.69 14.94 -50.96
N SER A 91 -10.41 16.06 -51.04
CA SER A 91 -10.04 17.31 -50.37
C SER A 91 -10.37 17.30 -48.87
N VAL A 92 -11.16 16.32 -48.40
CA VAL A 92 -11.54 16.17 -47.00
C VAL A 92 -11.32 14.73 -46.54
N VAL A 93 -10.60 14.55 -45.43
CA VAL A 93 -10.32 13.24 -44.80
C VAL A 93 -10.99 13.16 -43.44
N PHE A 94 -11.71 12.05 -43.20
CA PHE A 94 -12.38 11.81 -41.93
C PHE A 94 -11.60 10.81 -41.06
N LEU A 95 -11.18 11.28 -39.89
CA LEU A 95 -10.57 10.46 -38.84
C LEU A 95 -11.60 10.09 -37.76
N PRO A 96 -11.50 8.88 -37.16
CA PRO A 96 -12.46 8.43 -36.16
C PRO A 96 -12.30 9.19 -34.85
N SER A 97 -13.33 9.97 -34.50
CA SER A 97 -13.38 10.71 -33.22
C SER A 97 -13.47 9.81 -31.98
N SER A 98 -13.75 8.51 -32.16
CA SER A 98 -13.76 7.53 -31.07
C SER A 98 -12.36 7.06 -30.64
N ILE A 99 -11.34 7.36 -31.44
CA ILE A 99 -9.95 6.93 -31.19
C ILE A 99 -9.05 8.14 -31.02
N ILE A 100 -9.27 9.19 -31.82
CA ILE A 100 -8.42 10.38 -31.85
C ILE A 100 -9.20 11.57 -31.30
N GLU A 101 -8.69 12.16 -30.21
CA GLU A 101 -9.19 13.42 -29.67
C GLU A 101 -8.60 14.62 -30.43
N SER A 102 -9.33 15.73 -30.50
CA SER A 102 -8.90 16.95 -31.22
C SER A 102 -7.55 17.47 -30.72
N ASN A 103 -7.33 17.48 -29.41
CA ASN A 103 -6.07 17.96 -28.80
C ASN A 103 -4.89 17.04 -29.10
N ALA A 104 -5.13 15.72 -29.10
CA ALA A 104 -4.12 14.76 -29.49
C ALA A 104 -3.73 14.97 -30.96
N PHE A 105 -4.71 15.12 -31.87
CA PHE A 105 -4.42 15.35 -33.28
C PHE A 105 -3.72 16.69 -33.54
N ASN A 106 -4.07 17.77 -32.82
CA ASN A 106 -3.32 19.02 -32.85
C ASN A 106 -1.83 18.79 -32.54
N SER A 107 -1.56 18.03 -31.48
CA SER A 107 -0.18 17.73 -31.06
C SER A 107 0.55 16.86 -32.09
N ILE A 108 -0.15 15.90 -32.71
CA ILE A 108 0.38 15.10 -33.82
C ILE A 108 0.75 15.99 -35.00
N LEU A 109 -0.13 16.91 -35.40
CA LEU A 109 0.13 17.83 -36.50
C LEU A 109 1.34 18.71 -36.20
N GLU A 110 1.42 19.30 -35.00
CA GLU A 110 2.59 20.08 -34.60
C GLU A 110 3.88 19.27 -34.73
N TYR A 111 3.88 18.00 -34.29
CA TYR A 111 5.01 17.11 -34.49
C TYR A 111 5.31 16.83 -35.98
N MET A 112 4.29 16.61 -36.81
CA MET A 112 4.48 16.36 -38.24
C MET A 112 5.16 17.50 -38.97
N TYR A 113 4.91 18.76 -38.55
CA TYR A 113 5.54 19.94 -39.18
C TYR A 113 6.86 20.35 -38.53
N THR A 114 7.04 20.13 -37.24
CA THR A 114 8.21 20.66 -36.50
C THR A 114 9.23 19.58 -36.12
N HIS A 115 8.83 18.31 -36.17
CA HIS A 115 9.55 17.17 -35.60
C HIS A 115 9.85 17.30 -34.09
N GLN A 116 9.15 18.19 -33.39
CA GLN A 116 9.25 18.38 -31.95
C GLN A 116 8.00 17.83 -31.28
N ILE A 117 8.18 17.04 -30.23
CA ILE A 117 7.06 16.52 -29.44
C ILE A 117 6.57 17.66 -28.55
N PRO A 118 5.30 18.12 -28.71
CA PRO A 118 4.77 19.18 -27.88
C PRO A 118 4.82 18.77 -26.41
N LYS A 119 5.07 19.74 -25.53
CA LYS A 119 5.11 19.46 -24.09
C LYS A 119 3.68 19.19 -23.61
N PRO A 120 3.37 17.96 -23.13
CA PRO A 120 2.04 17.64 -22.63
C PRO A 120 1.77 18.32 -21.29
N ASP A 121 0.55 18.81 -21.09
CA ASP A 121 0.11 19.41 -19.84
C ASP A 121 -0.33 18.35 -18.83
N THR A 122 -0.97 17.28 -19.30
CA THR A 122 -1.47 16.19 -18.46
C THR A 122 -1.01 14.81 -18.92
N VAL A 123 -1.08 13.83 -18.01
CA VAL A 123 -0.87 12.40 -18.34
C VAL A 123 -1.88 11.92 -19.39
N LYS A 124 -3.09 12.47 -19.40
CA LYS A 124 -4.12 12.12 -20.39
C LYS A 124 -3.67 12.55 -21.79
N ASP A 125 -3.18 13.79 -21.94
CA ASP A 125 -2.78 14.32 -23.25
C ASP A 125 -1.67 13.49 -23.90
N ILE A 126 -0.67 13.07 -23.13
CA ILE A 126 0.41 12.22 -23.65
C ILE A 126 -0.08 10.80 -24.01
N CYS A 127 -1.04 10.25 -23.26
CA CYS A 127 -1.62 8.93 -23.54
C CYS A 127 -2.51 8.96 -24.79
N ASP A 128 -3.28 10.03 -24.98
CA ASP A 128 -4.11 10.23 -26.16
C ASP A 128 -3.25 10.50 -27.39
N MET A 129 -2.18 11.30 -27.25
CA MET A 129 -1.18 11.50 -28.29
C MET A 129 -0.50 10.19 -28.68
N TYR A 130 -0.12 9.34 -27.72
CA TYR A 130 0.43 8.00 -28.02
C TYR A 130 -0.58 7.16 -28.80
N SER A 131 -1.85 7.14 -28.38
CA SER A 131 -2.88 6.34 -29.04
C SER A 131 -3.17 6.81 -30.47
N ALA A 132 -3.16 8.13 -30.69
CA ALA A 132 -3.30 8.72 -32.02
C ALA A 132 -2.08 8.42 -32.90
N ALA A 133 -0.86 8.55 -32.37
CA ALA A 133 0.38 8.23 -33.08
C ALA A 133 0.42 6.76 -33.52
N ASP A 134 0.05 5.85 -32.61
CA ASP A 134 -0.03 4.42 -32.87
C ASP A 134 -1.06 4.10 -33.95
N TYR A 135 -2.26 4.69 -33.87
CA TYR A 135 -3.30 4.54 -34.89
C TYR A 135 -2.81 5.01 -36.28
N LEU A 136 -2.05 6.10 -36.33
CA LEU A 136 -1.51 6.67 -37.56
C LEU A 136 -0.23 5.95 -38.06
N GLY A 137 0.22 4.91 -37.35
CA GLY A 137 1.41 4.13 -37.69
C GLY A 137 2.73 4.88 -37.48
N MET A 138 2.75 5.90 -36.61
CA MET A 138 3.91 6.78 -36.39
C MET A 138 4.85 6.23 -35.32
N ASP A 139 5.55 5.14 -35.64
CA ASP A 139 6.37 4.39 -34.67
C ASP A 139 7.50 5.22 -34.01
N THR A 140 8.12 6.13 -34.78
CA THR A 140 9.16 7.03 -34.26
C THR A 140 8.61 7.99 -33.21
N LEU A 141 7.39 8.48 -33.41
CA LEU A 141 6.71 9.34 -32.45
C LEU A 141 6.31 8.54 -31.20
N CYS A 142 5.76 7.33 -31.36
CA CYS A 142 5.47 6.45 -30.22
C CYS A 142 6.73 6.20 -29.36
N THR A 143 7.87 5.94 -30.00
CA THR A 143 9.16 5.77 -29.30
C THR A 143 9.59 7.04 -28.58
N GLY A 144 9.45 8.21 -29.22
CA GLY A 144 9.76 9.50 -28.59
C GLY A 144 8.85 9.81 -27.39
N ILE A 145 7.56 9.48 -27.49
CA ILE A 145 6.59 9.64 -26.40
C ILE A 145 6.92 8.69 -25.24
N GLU A 146 7.26 7.43 -25.52
CA GLU A 146 7.71 6.49 -24.49
C GLU A 146 8.92 7.05 -23.74
N GLN A 147 9.91 7.59 -24.47
CA GLN A 147 11.09 8.19 -23.87
C GLN A 147 10.73 9.41 -23.03
N LEU A 148 9.80 10.26 -23.48
CA LEU A 148 9.31 11.41 -22.73
C LEU A 148 8.60 11.00 -21.42
N ILE A 149 7.76 9.97 -21.46
CA ILE A 149 7.15 9.39 -20.26
C ILE A 149 8.25 8.91 -19.32
N TYR A 150 9.20 8.13 -19.83
CA TYR A 150 10.28 7.54 -19.06
C TYR A 150 11.15 8.59 -18.37
N THR A 151 11.61 9.62 -19.09
CA THR A 151 12.57 10.60 -18.53
C THR A 151 11.89 11.71 -17.75
N SER A 152 10.82 12.28 -18.28
CA SER A 152 10.30 13.57 -17.83
C SER A 152 9.09 13.44 -16.90
N MET A 153 8.20 12.48 -17.14
CA MET A 153 7.01 12.28 -16.29
C MET A 153 7.24 11.29 -15.15
N ALA A 154 7.94 10.19 -15.44
CA ALA A 154 8.14 9.09 -14.51
C ALA A 154 9.51 9.11 -13.82
N HIS A 155 10.39 10.05 -14.16
CA HIS A 155 11.76 10.18 -13.62
C HIS A 155 12.48 8.82 -13.54
N LYS A 156 12.51 8.10 -14.67
CA LYS A 156 13.12 6.77 -14.84
C LYS A 156 12.52 5.66 -13.97
N PHE A 157 11.33 5.87 -13.38
CA PHE A 157 10.69 4.95 -12.44
C PHE A 157 11.53 4.69 -11.17
N THR A 158 12.32 5.67 -10.74
CA THR A 158 13.17 5.57 -9.53
C THR A 158 12.91 6.68 -8.52
N CYS A 159 11.87 7.49 -8.71
CA CYS A 159 11.59 8.67 -7.91
C CYS A 159 10.25 8.54 -7.16
N TYR A 160 10.14 9.20 -6.01
CA TYR A 160 8.94 9.24 -5.16
C TYR A 160 8.45 10.68 -4.92
N CYS A 161 8.76 11.61 -5.84
CA CYS A 161 8.34 13.01 -5.72
C CYS A 161 6.82 13.18 -5.94
N SER A 162 6.30 14.35 -5.57
CA SER A 162 4.88 14.69 -5.73
C SER A 162 4.36 14.47 -7.16
N THR A 163 5.16 14.80 -8.17
CA THR A 163 4.83 14.57 -9.57
C THR A 163 4.71 13.08 -9.91
N CYS A 164 5.66 12.25 -9.49
CA CYS A 164 5.62 10.81 -9.77
C CYS A 164 4.49 10.10 -9.02
N VAL A 165 4.20 10.50 -7.78
CA VAL A 165 3.11 9.94 -6.96
C VAL A 165 1.75 10.13 -7.63
N ILE A 166 1.58 11.20 -8.40
CA ILE A 166 0.38 11.47 -9.20
C ILE A 166 0.43 10.73 -10.54
N ASN A 167 1.51 10.93 -11.31
CA ASN A 167 1.56 10.48 -12.71
C ASN A 167 1.63 8.96 -12.87
N ILE A 168 2.35 8.26 -11.99
CA ILE A 168 2.62 6.83 -12.15
C ILE A 168 1.35 5.98 -11.96
N PRO A 169 0.50 6.19 -10.94
CA PRO A 169 -0.79 5.50 -10.85
C PRO A 169 -1.69 5.77 -12.05
N ASP A 170 -1.74 7.00 -12.55
CA ASP A 170 -2.59 7.37 -13.69
C ASP A 170 -2.11 6.73 -15.00
N LEU A 171 -0.79 6.64 -15.20
CA LEU A 171 -0.18 5.93 -16.34
C LEU A 171 -0.47 4.42 -16.33
N PHE A 172 -0.61 3.81 -15.15
CA PHE A 172 -0.75 2.36 -15.03
C PHE A 172 -1.97 1.83 -15.79
N LEU A 173 -3.12 2.49 -15.66
CA LEU A 173 -4.35 2.03 -16.31
C LEU A 173 -4.23 2.04 -17.83
N PHE A 174 -3.64 3.10 -18.38
CA PHE A 174 -3.38 3.23 -19.80
C PHE A 174 -2.45 2.13 -20.31
N CYS A 175 -1.26 2.01 -19.69
CA CYS A 175 -0.25 1.02 -20.08
C CYS A 175 -0.81 -0.41 -19.98
N ARG A 176 -1.53 -0.71 -18.90
CA ARG A 176 -2.14 -2.03 -18.71
C ARG A 176 -3.18 -2.34 -19.78
N THR A 177 -4.06 -1.40 -20.07
CA THR A 177 -5.13 -1.61 -21.05
C THR A 177 -4.54 -1.93 -22.42
N ARG A 178 -3.53 -1.16 -22.86
CA ARG A 178 -2.83 -1.41 -24.11
C ARG A 178 -2.03 -2.72 -24.09
N SER A 179 -1.37 -3.03 -22.98
CA SER A 179 -0.62 -4.29 -22.84
C SER A 179 -1.48 -5.54 -23.03
N ILE A 180 -2.72 -5.52 -22.52
CA ILE A 180 -3.63 -6.68 -22.57
C ILE A 180 -4.40 -6.72 -23.89
N GLN A 181 -4.96 -5.59 -24.32
CA GLN A 181 -5.87 -5.54 -25.46
C GLN A 181 -5.13 -5.50 -26.80
N MET A 182 -4.01 -4.77 -26.85
CA MET A 182 -3.27 -4.51 -28.09
C MET A 182 -1.93 -5.26 -28.17
N GLN A 183 -1.55 -5.98 -27.10
CA GLN A 183 -0.26 -6.69 -27.00
C GLN A 183 0.95 -5.80 -27.28
N ASP A 184 0.84 -4.51 -26.94
CA ASP A 184 1.89 -3.51 -27.13
C ASP A 184 3.08 -3.79 -26.19
N GLU A 185 4.21 -4.24 -26.76
CA GLU A 185 5.42 -4.62 -26.02
C GLU A 185 6.02 -3.46 -25.21
N ARG A 186 5.96 -2.23 -25.72
CA ARG A 186 6.44 -1.02 -25.02
C ARG A 186 5.60 -0.79 -23.77
N MET A 187 4.28 -0.90 -23.92
CA MET A 187 3.35 -0.75 -22.81
C MET A 187 3.40 -1.91 -21.81
N ILE A 188 3.75 -3.13 -22.25
CA ILE A 188 4.06 -4.25 -21.35
C ILE A 188 5.27 -3.92 -20.48
N ALA A 189 6.38 -3.49 -21.09
CA ALA A 189 7.60 -3.11 -20.37
C ALA A 189 7.36 -1.96 -19.39
N MET A 190 6.59 -0.94 -19.81
CA MET A 190 6.24 0.19 -18.96
C MET A 190 5.34 -0.21 -17.79
N THR A 191 4.34 -1.08 -18.03
CA THR A 191 3.50 -1.64 -16.96
C THR A 191 4.36 -2.35 -15.91
N GLN A 192 5.34 -3.16 -16.33
CA GLN A 192 6.25 -3.85 -15.41
C GLN A 192 7.13 -2.88 -14.60
N ARG A 193 7.61 -1.79 -15.21
CA ARG A 193 8.37 -0.74 -14.51
C ARG A 193 7.50 -0.03 -13.48
N ILE A 194 6.26 0.32 -13.83
CA ILE A 194 5.29 0.93 -12.91
C ILE A 194 5.00 0.00 -11.72
N MET A 195 4.72 -1.28 -11.96
CA MET A 195 4.51 -2.24 -10.88
C MET A 195 5.75 -2.40 -9.99
N THR A 196 6.94 -2.20 -10.55
CA THR A 196 8.18 -2.29 -9.79
C THR A 196 8.32 -1.08 -8.88
N VAL A 197 8.20 0.15 -9.38
CA VAL A 197 8.37 1.34 -8.52
C VAL A 197 7.33 1.44 -7.39
N ILE A 198 6.08 1.04 -7.64
CA ILE A 198 5.00 1.09 -6.64
C ILE A 198 5.17 0.02 -5.54
N ALA A 199 5.86 -1.09 -5.82
CA ALA A 199 5.91 -2.25 -4.91
C ALA A 199 7.30 -2.66 -4.41
N ASN A 200 8.39 -2.25 -5.07
CA ASN A 200 9.72 -2.82 -4.83
C ASN A 200 10.35 -2.42 -3.50
N ASP A 201 10.12 -1.19 -3.06
CA ASP A 201 10.64 -0.63 -1.80
C ASP A 201 9.45 -0.27 -0.89
N PRO A 202 9.01 -1.18 0.01
CA PRO A 202 7.85 -0.93 0.86
C PRO A 202 8.00 0.32 1.74
N GLU A 203 9.20 0.62 2.22
CA GLU A 203 9.44 1.77 3.09
C GLU A 203 9.04 3.08 2.40
N LYS A 204 9.55 3.28 1.18
CA LYS A 204 9.28 4.50 0.41
C LYS A 204 7.93 4.46 -0.28
N SER A 205 7.53 3.31 -0.81
CA SER A 205 6.31 3.24 -1.59
C SER A 205 5.06 3.37 -0.73
N LEU A 206 5.02 2.73 0.45
CA LEU A 206 3.85 2.78 1.35
C LEU A 206 3.59 4.21 1.83
N SER A 207 4.65 4.93 2.18
CA SER A 207 4.59 6.31 2.67
C SER A 207 4.27 7.33 1.55
N THR A 208 4.39 6.96 0.28
CA THR A 208 4.19 7.85 -0.87
C THR A 208 3.02 7.40 -1.75
N TYR A 209 3.23 6.46 -2.68
CA TYR A 209 2.21 5.98 -3.62
C TYR A 209 0.93 5.50 -2.93
N TRP A 210 1.04 4.82 -1.79
CA TRP A 210 -0.11 4.24 -1.08
C TRP A 210 -0.85 5.20 -0.14
N THR A 211 -0.60 6.51 -0.24
CA THR A 211 -1.31 7.54 0.55
C THR A 211 -2.16 8.48 -0.30
N GLY A 212 -1.99 8.45 -1.63
CA GLY A 212 -2.61 9.39 -2.55
C GLY A 212 -3.96 8.95 -3.12
N ARG A 213 -4.79 9.93 -3.50
CA ARG A 213 -6.10 9.70 -4.13
C ARG A 213 -6.00 9.04 -5.51
N HIS A 214 -4.92 9.30 -6.26
CA HIS A 214 -4.66 8.69 -7.57
C HIS A 214 -4.50 7.18 -7.45
N MET A 215 -3.74 6.71 -6.46
CA MET A 215 -3.58 5.28 -6.20
C MET A 215 -4.89 4.63 -5.74
N ALA A 216 -5.65 5.29 -4.86
CA ALA A 216 -6.96 4.78 -4.47
C ALA A 216 -7.92 4.64 -5.66
N LYS A 217 -8.00 5.68 -6.51
CA LYS A 217 -8.80 5.67 -7.74
C LYS A 217 -8.36 4.52 -8.65
N LEU A 218 -7.05 4.31 -8.80
CA LEU A 218 -6.52 3.19 -9.58
C LEU A 218 -7.02 1.85 -9.04
N LEU A 219 -6.89 1.59 -7.74
CA LEU A 219 -7.33 0.33 -7.13
C LEU A 219 -8.85 0.09 -7.26
N ILE A 220 -9.65 1.15 -7.27
CA ILE A 220 -11.11 1.08 -7.48
C ILE A 220 -11.45 0.76 -8.94
N GLN A 221 -10.68 1.30 -9.89
CA GLN A 221 -10.93 1.12 -11.33
C GLN A 221 -10.43 -0.24 -11.85
N LEU A 222 -9.42 -0.84 -11.19
CA LEU A 222 -8.88 -2.12 -11.59
C LEU A 222 -9.81 -3.29 -11.22
N PRO A 223 -9.83 -4.37 -12.03
CA PRO A 223 -10.42 -5.63 -11.63
C PRO A 223 -9.84 -6.13 -10.29
N GLN A 224 -10.67 -6.78 -9.47
CA GLN A 224 -10.33 -7.14 -8.09
C GLN A 224 -9.09 -8.05 -7.99
N ASP A 225 -8.92 -8.99 -8.92
CA ASP A 225 -7.75 -9.87 -9.02
C ASP A 225 -6.45 -9.07 -9.24
N VAL A 226 -6.52 -8.01 -10.04
CA VAL A 226 -5.37 -7.17 -10.38
C VAL A 226 -5.01 -6.26 -9.22
N SER A 227 -5.99 -5.62 -8.58
CA SER A 227 -5.75 -4.77 -7.42
C SER A 227 -5.18 -5.60 -6.26
N GLN A 228 -5.72 -6.80 -6.02
CA GLN A 228 -5.16 -7.75 -5.06
C GLN A 228 -3.75 -8.20 -5.43
N ALA A 229 -3.46 -8.48 -6.70
CA ALA A 229 -2.11 -8.85 -7.13
C ALA A 229 -1.09 -7.74 -6.85
N LEU A 230 -1.46 -6.47 -7.02
CA LEU A 230 -0.59 -5.33 -6.71
C LEU A 230 -0.32 -5.24 -5.20
N SER A 231 -1.36 -5.39 -4.37
CA SER A 231 -1.23 -5.47 -2.91
C SER A 231 -0.37 -6.67 -2.50
N HIS A 232 -0.58 -7.85 -3.07
CA HIS A 232 0.24 -9.03 -2.78
C HIS A 232 1.71 -8.81 -3.15
N LYS A 233 1.99 -8.12 -4.26
CA LYS A 233 3.36 -7.85 -4.69
C LYS A 233 4.13 -7.03 -3.65
N ILE A 234 3.50 -6.03 -3.03
CA ILE A 234 4.14 -5.27 -1.94
C ILE A 234 4.26 -6.09 -0.65
N LEU A 235 3.25 -6.91 -0.31
CA LEU A 235 3.34 -7.84 0.83
C LEU A 235 4.52 -8.83 0.70
N HIS A 236 4.78 -9.33 -0.51
CA HIS A 236 5.89 -10.25 -0.77
C HIS A 236 7.28 -9.59 -0.64
N ARG A 237 7.35 -8.26 -0.70
CA ARG A 237 8.60 -7.50 -0.53
C ARG A 237 8.93 -7.24 0.94
N VAL A 238 7.98 -7.42 1.85
CA VAL A 238 8.22 -7.37 3.29
C VAL A 238 8.93 -8.64 3.75
N ASN A 239 10.14 -8.45 4.25
CA ASN A 239 11.04 -9.51 4.70
C ASN A 239 11.79 -9.07 5.98
N LYS A 240 12.64 -9.93 6.53
CA LYS A 240 13.33 -9.67 7.80
C LYS A 240 14.21 -8.41 7.80
N SER A 241 14.76 -7.99 6.67
CA SER A 241 15.67 -6.83 6.63
C SER A 241 14.97 -5.49 6.48
N ASN A 242 13.66 -5.48 6.21
CA ASN A 242 12.89 -4.24 6.00
C ASN A 242 11.53 -4.23 6.74
N ALA A 243 11.27 -5.19 7.63
CA ALA A 243 9.96 -5.32 8.28
C ALA A 243 9.66 -4.14 9.19
N ILE A 244 10.67 -3.59 9.86
CA ILE A 244 10.54 -2.44 10.75
C ILE A 244 10.22 -1.18 9.95
N GLU A 245 10.98 -0.93 8.90
CA GLU A 245 10.85 0.20 7.98
C GLU A 245 9.49 0.14 7.29
N SER A 246 9.05 -1.05 6.86
CA SER A 246 7.72 -1.28 6.30
C SER A 246 6.61 -0.95 7.30
N LEU A 247 6.79 -1.34 8.58
CA LEU A 247 5.81 -1.08 9.63
C LEU A 247 5.72 0.41 9.98
N TYR A 248 6.86 1.10 10.02
CA TYR A 248 6.92 2.54 10.16
C TYR A 248 6.25 3.26 8.98
N ALA A 249 6.54 2.83 7.76
CA ALA A 249 5.92 3.39 6.56
C ALA A 249 4.39 3.18 6.55
N CYS A 250 3.90 2.01 6.98
CA CYS A 250 2.46 1.77 7.17
C CYS A 250 1.82 2.76 8.15
N PHE A 251 2.51 3.10 9.23
CA PHE A 251 2.01 4.05 10.20
C PHE A 251 2.00 5.48 9.68
N SER A 252 3.09 5.92 9.06
CA SER A 252 3.16 7.24 8.42
C SER A 252 2.06 7.38 7.37
N ALA A 253 1.88 6.35 6.55
CA ALA A 253 0.81 6.27 5.57
C ALA A 253 -0.59 6.33 6.21
N SER A 254 -0.82 5.57 7.28
CA SER A 254 -2.10 5.56 7.99
C SER A 254 -2.43 6.92 8.62
N ASN A 255 -1.44 7.64 9.15
CA ASN A 255 -1.66 9.00 9.66
C ASN A 255 -2.03 9.97 8.53
N ILE A 256 -1.28 9.95 7.42
CA ILE A 256 -1.59 10.78 6.25
C ILE A 256 -3.01 10.52 5.76
N LEU A 257 -3.41 9.25 5.65
CA LEU A 257 -4.77 8.87 5.26
C LEU A 257 -5.82 9.31 6.27
N SER A 258 -5.56 9.18 7.58
CA SER A 258 -6.49 9.63 8.61
C SER A 258 -6.71 11.15 8.59
N THR A 259 -5.69 11.92 8.18
CA THR A 259 -5.80 13.37 8.00
C THR A 259 -6.52 13.73 6.69
N ASN A 260 -6.23 13.02 5.60
CA ASN A 260 -6.74 13.35 4.26
C ASN A 260 -8.11 12.75 3.94
N ASP A 261 -8.51 11.66 4.61
CA ASP A 261 -9.79 10.96 4.42
C ASP A 261 -10.30 10.37 5.75
N PRO A 262 -10.66 11.22 6.73
CA PRO A 262 -11.12 10.76 8.04
C PRO A 262 -12.39 9.89 7.98
N LEU A 263 -13.17 10.02 6.90
CA LEU A 263 -14.41 9.28 6.68
C LEU A 263 -14.22 7.97 5.89
N LEU A 264 -12.98 7.63 5.50
CA LEU A 264 -12.65 6.42 4.72
C LEU A 264 -13.44 6.31 3.41
N SER A 265 -13.76 7.45 2.79
CA SER A 265 -14.63 7.53 1.62
C SER A 265 -13.96 7.00 0.35
N TRP A 266 -12.68 7.32 0.14
CA TRP A 266 -11.92 6.92 -1.04
C TRP A 266 -10.69 6.08 -0.67
N SER A 267 -10.18 6.16 0.55
CA SER A 267 -8.97 5.49 1.01
C SER A 267 -9.17 4.04 1.48
N LYS A 268 -10.41 3.54 1.52
CA LYS A 268 -10.74 2.16 1.93
C LYS A 268 -9.83 1.06 1.32
N PRO A 269 -9.56 1.02 0.00
CA PRO A 269 -8.66 0.01 -0.58
C PRO A 269 -7.19 0.18 -0.14
N LEU A 270 -6.75 1.41 0.14
CA LEU A 270 -5.41 1.69 0.65
C LEU A 270 -5.27 1.14 2.07
N HIS A 271 -6.23 1.43 2.95
CA HIS A 271 -6.25 0.90 4.32
C HIS A 271 -6.24 -0.63 4.38
N ALA A 272 -6.98 -1.30 3.48
CA ALA A 272 -6.97 -2.76 3.41
C ALA A 272 -5.56 -3.31 3.08
N THR A 273 -4.85 -2.64 2.16
CA THR A 273 -3.47 -3.02 1.83
C THR A 273 -2.51 -2.72 2.97
N LEU A 274 -2.58 -1.52 3.56
CA LEU A 274 -1.73 -1.13 4.70
C LEU A 274 -1.92 -2.08 5.89
N THR A 275 -3.15 -2.47 6.19
CA THR A 275 -3.46 -3.43 7.27
C THR A 275 -2.83 -4.80 6.99
N SER A 276 -2.89 -5.25 5.74
CA SER A 276 -2.31 -6.54 5.33
C SER A 276 -0.78 -6.52 5.40
N VAL A 277 -0.16 -5.43 4.98
CA VAL A 277 1.29 -5.21 5.07
C VAL A 277 1.73 -5.10 6.53
N GLN A 278 1.01 -4.34 7.37
CA GLN A 278 1.24 -4.25 8.80
C GLN A 278 1.19 -5.62 9.47
N ALA A 279 0.16 -6.43 9.20
CA ALA A 279 0.03 -7.77 9.75
C ALA A 279 1.21 -8.68 9.34
N LYS A 280 1.66 -8.59 8.08
CA LYS A 280 2.82 -9.34 7.57
C LYS A 280 4.12 -8.87 8.22
N ALA A 281 4.34 -7.57 8.35
CA ALA A 281 5.51 -6.99 9.01
C ALA A 281 5.59 -7.40 10.48
N THR A 282 4.50 -7.24 11.24
CA THR A 282 4.40 -7.66 12.64
C THR A 282 4.68 -9.16 12.80
N ARG A 283 4.09 -10.01 11.94
CA ARG A 283 4.37 -11.46 11.97
C ARG A 283 5.84 -11.76 11.68
N THR A 284 6.45 -11.04 10.74
CA THR A 284 7.87 -11.22 10.38
C THR A 284 8.77 -10.81 11.54
N ILE A 285 8.44 -9.71 12.23
CA ILE A 285 9.14 -9.26 13.44
C ILE A 285 9.02 -10.29 14.56
N ALA A 286 7.80 -10.77 14.85
CA ALA A 286 7.58 -11.78 15.88
C ALA A 286 8.28 -13.11 15.58
N SER A 287 8.36 -13.51 14.29
CA SER A 287 8.97 -14.77 13.88
C SER A 287 10.52 -14.73 13.86
N HIS A 288 11.10 -13.53 13.84
CA HIS A 288 12.55 -13.29 13.81
C HIS A 288 12.96 -12.30 14.91
N PHE A 289 12.33 -12.41 16.07
CA PHE A 289 12.45 -11.42 17.14
C PHE A 289 13.88 -11.31 17.68
N ASP A 290 14.59 -12.44 17.71
CA ASP A 290 16.01 -12.57 18.05
C ASP A 290 16.91 -11.70 17.15
N PHE A 291 16.65 -11.70 15.84
CA PHE A 291 17.34 -10.87 14.85
C PHE A 291 17.10 -9.38 15.15
N PHE A 292 15.84 -8.98 15.32
CA PHE A 292 15.49 -7.57 15.52
C PHE A 292 16.00 -7.02 16.86
N CYS A 293 16.02 -7.83 17.91
CA CYS A 293 16.58 -7.38 19.19
C CYS A 293 18.11 -7.29 19.17
N CYS A 294 18.82 -7.92 18.20
CA CYS A 294 20.23 -7.60 17.93
C CYS A 294 20.37 -6.15 17.45
N GLN A 295 19.55 -5.81 16.46
CA GLN A 295 19.71 -4.59 15.68
C GLN A 295 19.05 -3.39 16.37
N TYR A 296 17.99 -3.62 17.15
CA TYR A 296 17.20 -2.61 17.85
C TYR A 296 16.90 -3.07 19.28
N PRO A 297 17.86 -3.00 20.23
CA PRO A 297 17.68 -3.46 21.61
C PRO A 297 16.51 -2.79 22.34
N ALA A 298 16.15 -1.57 21.95
CA ALA A 298 15.04 -0.85 22.57
C ALA A 298 13.66 -1.45 22.26
N LEU A 299 13.53 -2.33 21.26
CA LEU A 299 12.29 -3.08 21.00
C LEU A 299 11.83 -3.90 22.21
N LEU A 300 12.75 -4.29 23.08
CA LEU A 300 12.46 -5.04 24.29
C LEU A 300 11.61 -4.26 25.29
N SER A 301 11.74 -2.93 25.30
CA SER A 301 10.91 -2.06 26.12
C SER A 301 9.48 -1.91 25.60
N CYS A 302 9.18 -2.39 24.39
CA CYS A 302 7.85 -2.35 23.81
C CYS A 302 6.98 -3.58 24.13
N ILE A 303 7.53 -4.66 24.69
CA ILE A 303 6.73 -5.83 25.06
C ILE A 303 5.85 -5.50 26.28
N ASP A 304 4.55 -5.28 26.05
CA ASP A 304 3.54 -5.14 27.11
C ASP A 304 2.87 -6.49 27.46
N GLU A 305 2.24 -6.55 28.64
CA GLU A 305 1.37 -7.67 29.05
C GLU A 305 0.27 -8.00 28.02
N ASP A 306 -0.23 -6.99 27.30
CA ASP A 306 -1.37 -7.12 26.36
C ASP A 306 -1.03 -7.87 25.05
N GLN A 307 0.26 -8.05 24.74
CA GLN A 307 0.73 -8.76 23.54
C GLN A 307 1.07 -10.23 23.79
N MET A 308 1.19 -10.60 25.07
CA MET A 308 1.46 -11.97 25.46
C MET A 308 0.17 -12.77 25.38
N ASP A 309 0.20 -13.85 24.62
CA ASP A 309 -0.86 -14.84 24.54
C ASP A 309 -0.33 -16.22 24.98
N CYS A 310 -1.25 -17.16 25.19
CA CYS A 310 -0.87 -18.48 25.66
C CYS A 310 -0.04 -19.29 24.63
N GLY A 311 -0.02 -18.89 23.35
CA GLY A 311 0.70 -19.57 22.29
C GLY A 311 2.10 -18.99 21.99
N ASN A 312 2.36 -17.73 22.34
CA ASN A 312 3.61 -17.03 22.02
C ASN A 312 4.54 -16.82 23.22
N VAL A 313 4.03 -16.91 24.46
CA VAL A 313 4.77 -16.50 25.66
C VAL A 313 6.07 -17.30 25.89
N GLY A 314 6.09 -18.59 25.54
CA GLY A 314 7.30 -19.41 25.63
C GLY A 314 8.41 -18.89 24.71
N ILE A 315 8.06 -18.55 23.47
CA ILE A 315 9.00 -18.03 22.47
C ILE A 315 9.56 -16.68 22.93
N LEU A 316 8.71 -15.83 23.52
CA LEU A 316 9.14 -14.56 24.09
C LEU A 316 10.13 -14.76 25.24
N TYR A 317 9.84 -15.70 26.17
CA TYR A 317 10.76 -16.04 27.24
C TYR A 317 12.11 -16.53 26.71
N GLN A 318 12.11 -17.44 25.74
CA GLN A 318 13.33 -17.95 25.10
C GLN A 318 14.16 -16.81 24.49
N GLY A 319 13.52 -15.96 23.69
CA GLY A 319 14.18 -14.81 23.07
C GLY A 319 14.84 -13.89 24.08
N ILE A 320 14.17 -13.59 25.19
CA ILE A 320 14.72 -12.70 26.23
C ILE A 320 15.80 -13.41 27.05
N ALA A 321 15.46 -14.51 27.72
CA ALA A 321 16.30 -15.14 28.73
C ALA A 321 17.49 -15.90 28.12
N CYS A 322 17.30 -16.52 26.96
CA CYS A 322 18.34 -17.32 26.32
C CYS A 322 19.06 -16.57 25.22
N ASP A 323 18.34 -15.91 24.31
CA ASP A 323 18.98 -15.39 23.10
C ASP A 323 19.56 -14.00 23.31
N LEU A 324 18.95 -13.15 24.15
CA LEU A 324 19.35 -11.77 24.33
C LEU A 324 20.21 -11.55 25.57
N MET A 325 19.79 -12.07 26.72
CA MET A 325 20.53 -11.91 27.98
C MET A 325 21.90 -12.60 27.98
N SER A 326 22.10 -13.63 27.15
CA SER A 326 23.38 -14.35 27.04
C SER A 326 24.42 -13.65 26.15
N ARG A 327 24.05 -12.54 25.50
CA ARG A 327 24.94 -11.88 24.54
C ARG A 327 25.96 -11.02 25.26
N HIS A 328 27.20 -11.14 24.79
CA HIS A 328 28.31 -10.30 25.24
C HIS A 328 27.98 -8.80 25.17
N ALA A 329 27.23 -8.30 24.18
CA ALA A 329 26.89 -6.87 24.14
C ALA A 329 25.96 -6.40 25.28
N VAL A 330 25.10 -7.30 25.79
CA VAL A 330 24.17 -7.02 26.89
C VAL A 330 24.87 -7.09 28.23
N GLU A 331 25.87 -7.96 28.37
CA GLU A 331 26.62 -8.14 29.62
C GLU A 331 27.34 -6.86 30.09
N TYR A 332 27.68 -5.95 29.15
CA TYR A 332 28.41 -4.71 29.42
C TYR A 332 27.53 -3.46 29.37
N ASN A 333 26.21 -3.62 29.15
CA ASN A 333 25.26 -2.52 29.14
C ASN A 333 24.19 -2.73 30.21
N ASP A 334 24.44 -2.16 31.40
CA ASP A 334 23.55 -2.30 32.56
C ASP A 334 22.12 -1.83 32.29
N GLN A 335 21.94 -0.79 31.46
CA GLN A 335 20.62 -0.30 31.10
C GLN A 335 19.85 -1.32 30.25
N VAL A 336 20.48 -1.90 29.23
CA VAL A 336 19.86 -2.93 28.38
C VAL A 336 19.58 -4.19 29.20
N LYS A 337 20.53 -4.60 30.06
CA LYS A 337 20.36 -5.71 30.99
C LYS A 337 19.19 -5.48 31.96
N HIS A 338 19.02 -4.26 32.47
CA HIS A 338 17.89 -3.92 33.32
C HIS A 338 16.55 -4.03 32.57
N ILE A 339 16.46 -3.46 31.35
CA ILE A 339 15.26 -3.54 30.52
C ILE A 339 14.88 -5.00 30.22
N LEU A 340 15.86 -5.83 29.85
CA LEU A 340 15.67 -7.25 29.59
C LEU A 340 15.18 -8.00 30.83
N ASN A 341 15.74 -7.70 32.00
CA ASN A 341 15.28 -8.30 33.25
C ASN A 341 13.85 -7.91 33.60
N VAL A 342 13.45 -6.65 33.40
CA VAL A 342 12.07 -6.20 33.61
C VAL A 342 11.12 -6.97 32.69
N ALA A 343 11.45 -7.07 31.40
CA ALA A 343 10.64 -7.82 30.44
C ALA A 343 10.56 -9.33 30.77
N LYS A 344 11.69 -9.94 31.18
CA LYS A 344 11.74 -11.32 31.68
C LYS A 344 10.77 -11.51 32.86
N VAL A 345 10.81 -10.61 33.86
CA VAL A 345 9.92 -10.67 35.03
C VAL A 345 8.45 -10.56 34.62
N MET A 346 8.10 -9.65 33.70
CA MET A 346 6.73 -9.54 33.19
C MET A 346 6.25 -10.83 32.52
N ILE A 347 7.09 -11.45 31.70
CA ILE A 347 6.78 -12.74 31.07
C ILE A 347 6.58 -13.83 32.13
N LEU A 348 7.45 -13.91 33.12
CA LEU A 348 7.32 -14.89 34.22
C LEU A 348 6.02 -14.68 34.99
N CYS A 349 5.65 -13.44 35.33
CA CYS A 349 4.38 -13.13 35.98
C CYS A 349 3.17 -13.56 35.14
N TYR A 350 3.21 -13.33 33.83
CA TYR A 350 2.17 -13.77 32.91
C TYR A 350 2.06 -15.31 32.89
N ILE A 351 3.19 -16.01 32.75
CA ILE A 351 3.22 -17.48 32.75
C ILE A 351 2.64 -18.02 34.05
N THR A 352 3.07 -17.52 35.20
CA THR A 352 2.57 -17.97 36.51
C THR A 352 1.06 -17.80 36.64
N ARG A 353 0.50 -16.67 36.18
CA ARG A 353 -0.95 -16.40 36.24
C ARG A 353 -1.76 -17.30 35.30
N ARG A 354 -1.20 -17.71 34.16
CA ARG A 354 -1.93 -18.43 33.08
C ARG A 354 -1.35 -19.79 32.72
N ILE A 355 -0.56 -20.40 33.61
CA ILE A 355 0.18 -21.64 33.34
C ILE A 355 -0.72 -22.81 32.91
N GLY A 356 -1.94 -22.89 33.44
CA GLY A 356 -2.92 -23.90 33.05
C GLY A 356 -3.37 -23.75 31.59
N ASP A 357 -3.69 -22.53 31.18
CA ASP A 357 -4.14 -22.21 29.81
C ASP A 357 -3.01 -22.38 28.80
N ILE A 358 -1.81 -21.91 29.16
CA ILE A 358 -0.60 -22.07 28.34
C ILE A 358 -0.31 -23.55 28.10
N ARG A 359 -0.40 -24.37 29.16
CA ARG A 359 -0.22 -25.82 29.06
C ARG A 359 -1.33 -26.47 28.23
N HIS A 360 -2.58 -26.06 28.38
CA HIS A 360 -3.68 -26.61 27.57
C HIS A 360 -3.46 -26.41 26.06
N ILE A 361 -2.86 -25.29 25.67
CA ILE A 361 -2.59 -24.95 24.26
C ILE A 361 -1.22 -25.50 23.77
N GLY A 362 -0.41 -26.05 24.67
CA GLY A 362 0.95 -26.49 24.34
C GLY A 362 1.89 -25.33 24.02
N GLY A 363 1.67 -24.15 24.61
CA GLY A 363 2.44 -22.94 24.35
C GLY A 363 3.93 -23.05 24.71
N LEU A 364 4.29 -23.96 25.62
CA LEU A 364 5.67 -24.22 26.03
C LEU A 364 6.27 -25.49 25.39
N ASP A 365 5.48 -26.26 24.65
CA ASP A 365 5.89 -27.58 24.12
C ASP A 365 6.94 -27.45 23.01
N LYS A 366 7.08 -26.25 22.44
CA LYS A 366 8.06 -25.93 21.39
C LYS A 366 9.43 -25.52 21.95
N LEU A 367 9.56 -25.37 23.26
CA LEU A 367 10.82 -24.94 23.89
C LEU A 367 11.81 -26.10 23.95
N ASP A 368 13.09 -25.79 23.69
CA ASP A 368 14.17 -26.74 23.88
C ASP A 368 14.29 -27.16 25.35
N LYS A 369 14.77 -28.38 25.59
CA LYS A 369 14.90 -28.95 26.94
C LYS A 369 15.74 -28.08 27.89
N SER A 370 16.75 -27.40 27.37
CA SER A 370 17.60 -26.47 28.13
C SER A 370 16.83 -25.21 28.54
N VAL A 371 16.08 -24.62 27.62
CA VAL A 371 15.26 -23.42 27.84
C VAL A 371 14.14 -23.73 28.81
N LEU A 372 13.50 -24.89 28.67
CA LEU A 372 12.46 -25.33 29.59
C LEU A 372 13.00 -25.55 31.01
N LYS A 373 14.22 -26.07 31.14
CA LYS A 373 14.88 -26.20 32.43
C LYS A 373 15.13 -24.83 33.05
N LEU A 374 15.67 -23.88 32.28
CA LEU A 374 15.91 -22.51 32.74
C LEU A 374 14.60 -21.83 33.19
N LEU A 375 13.53 -21.97 32.41
CA LEU A 375 12.21 -21.45 32.75
C LEU A 375 11.67 -22.07 34.04
N ALA A 376 11.85 -23.38 34.20
CA ALA A 376 11.42 -24.10 35.39
C ALA A 376 12.20 -23.65 36.63
N ASP A 377 13.51 -23.42 36.49
CA ASP A 377 14.37 -22.90 37.55
C ASP A 377 13.96 -21.46 37.93
N ASP A 378 13.67 -20.59 36.96
CA ASP A 378 13.19 -19.22 37.21
C ASP A 378 11.80 -19.16 37.87
N LEU A 379 10.95 -20.16 37.64
CA LEU A 379 9.61 -20.28 38.22
C LEU A 379 9.58 -21.09 39.51
N ASP A 380 10.70 -21.70 39.93
CA ASP A 380 10.80 -22.64 41.04
C ASP A 380 9.83 -23.84 40.91
N VAL A 381 9.77 -24.44 39.71
CA VAL A 381 8.93 -25.62 39.42
C VAL A 381 9.72 -26.71 38.70
N ARG A 382 9.14 -27.92 38.62
CA ARG A 382 9.74 -29.01 37.83
C ARG A 382 9.43 -28.83 36.34
N PRO A 383 10.41 -29.01 35.42
CA PRO A 383 10.19 -28.84 33.98
C PRO A 383 9.02 -29.68 33.42
N LYS A 384 8.81 -30.89 33.96
CA LYS A 384 7.72 -31.79 33.57
C LYS A 384 6.32 -31.23 33.85
N LEU A 385 6.19 -30.23 34.72
CA LEU A 385 4.92 -29.59 35.06
C LEU A 385 4.52 -28.49 34.05
N LEU A 386 5.48 -27.99 33.27
CA LEU A 386 5.30 -26.91 32.30
C LEU A 386 4.74 -27.40 30.94
N ILE A 387 5.07 -28.63 30.54
CA ILE A 387 4.64 -29.23 29.26
C ILE A 387 3.26 -29.87 29.40
N SER A 388 2.49 -29.87 28.30
CA SER A 388 1.24 -30.62 28.18
C SER A 388 1.46 -32.11 28.44
N SER A 389 1.06 -32.60 29.61
CA SER A 389 0.91 -34.04 29.80
C SER A 389 -0.43 -34.45 29.21
N ASN A 390 -0.45 -35.26 28.15
CA ASN A 390 -1.67 -35.89 27.61
C ASN A 390 -2.32 -36.90 28.59
N HIS A 391 -1.94 -36.89 29.86
CA HIS A 391 -2.43 -37.82 30.87
C HIS A 391 -3.65 -37.23 31.58
N PRO A 392 -4.84 -37.86 31.47
CA PRO A 392 -6.11 -37.32 32.00
C PRO A 392 -6.20 -37.24 33.53
N LEU A 393 -5.14 -37.58 34.27
CA LEU A 393 -5.15 -37.70 35.74
C LEU A 393 -4.44 -36.55 36.48
N SER A 394 -3.89 -35.55 35.77
CA SER A 394 -3.06 -34.50 36.39
C SER A 394 -3.80 -33.21 36.79
N HIS A 395 -5.14 -33.20 36.81
CA HIS A 395 -5.93 -31.95 36.92
C HIS A 395 -6.32 -31.50 38.34
N ARG A 396 -5.92 -32.19 39.42
CA ARG A 396 -6.29 -31.79 40.79
C ARG A 396 -5.08 -31.81 41.73
N GLY A 397 -4.48 -30.65 42.00
CA GLY A 397 -3.81 -30.41 43.29
C GLY A 397 -2.39 -29.83 43.35
N ILE A 398 -1.79 -29.31 42.27
CA ILE A 398 -0.34 -28.93 42.33
C ILE A 398 -0.08 -27.44 42.60
N PHE A 399 -1.05 -26.53 42.39
CA PHE A 399 -0.77 -25.08 42.43
C PHE A 399 -1.10 -24.36 43.75
N SER A 400 -1.44 -25.07 44.83
CA SER A 400 -1.66 -24.47 46.15
C SER A 400 -0.37 -24.07 46.89
N PHE A 401 0.82 -24.33 46.33
CA PHE A 401 2.12 -24.09 46.99
C PHE A 401 2.93 -22.91 46.43
N LEU A 402 2.48 -22.22 45.36
CA LEU A 402 3.30 -21.22 44.66
C LEU A 402 2.84 -19.76 44.84
N ILE A 403 2.07 -19.43 45.88
CA ILE A 403 1.78 -18.03 46.24
C ILE A 403 2.55 -17.69 47.52
N PRO A 404 3.69 -16.98 47.45
CA PRO A 404 4.29 -16.38 48.63
C PRO A 404 3.32 -15.33 49.20
N SER A 405 3.01 -15.43 50.49
CA SER A 405 2.23 -14.42 51.20
C SER A 405 3.01 -13.10 51.19
N ALA A 406 2.38 -12.00 50.75
CA ALA A 406 2.97 -10.67 50.81
C ALA A 406 3.32 -10.30 52.26
N PRO A 407 4.45 -9.61 52.52
CA PRO A 407 4.87 -9.27 53.88
C PRO A 407 3.96 -8.19 54.47
N THR A 408 3.30 -8.51 55.57
CA THR A 408 2.59 -7.57 56.46
C THR A 408 3.58 -6.70 57.23
N LEU A 409 3.51 -5.39 57.03
CA LEU A 409 4.16 -4.38 57.88
C LEU A 409 3.52 -4.39 59.28
N ASN A 410 4.28 -4.85 60.28
CA ASN A 410 3.92 -4.74 61.69
C ASN A 410 4.35 -3.37 62.25
N THR A 411 3.39 -2.52 62.57
CA THR A 411 3.61 -1.32 63.38
C THR A 411 3.29 -1.65 64.84
N THR A 412 4.32 -1.74 65.67
CA THR A 412 4.27 -1.81 67.14
C THR A 412 3.56 -0.59 67.74
N SER A 413 2.55 -0.81 68.58
CA SER A 413 2.06 0.21 69.52
C SER A 413 2.12 -0.32 70.96
N THR A 414 2.70 0.49 71.85
CA THR A 414 2.75 0.27 73.29
C THR A 414 1.99 1.39 73.99
N TYR A 415 0.98 1.00 74.77
CA TYR A 415 0.58 1.54 76.08
C TYR A 415 0.30 3.05 76.26
N THR A 416 -0.95 3.41 76.56
CA THR A 416 -1.40 3.84 77.91
C THR A 416 -2.92 4.07 78.01
N LYS A 417 -3.43 3.93 79.24
CA LYS A 417 -4.82 3.91 79.71
C LYS A 417 -5.49 5.30 79.79
N ALA A 418 -6.83 5.32 79.64
CA ALA A 418 -7.82 5.71 80.67
C ALA A 418 -9.00 6.59 80.16
N LEU A 419 -10.21 6.09 80.42
CA LEU A 419 -11.48 6.74 80.82
C LEU A 419 -12.16 7.84 79.97
N SER A 420 -13.43 7.54 79.68
CA SER A 420 -14.64 8.39 79.86
C SER A 420 -15.32 9.06 78.65
N ARG A 421 -16.53 8.54 78.38
CA ARG A 421 -17.85 9.16 78.09
C ARG A 421 -18.04 10.27 77.04
N HIS A 422 -19.11 10.01 76.27
CA HIS A 422 -20.08 10.89 75.62
C HIS A 422 -19.68 11.75 74.41
N SER A 423 -20.26 11.35 73.27
CA SER A 423 -21.07 12.18 72.35
C SER A 423 -20.59 13.60 72.05
N SER A 424 -20.20 13.84 70.79
CA SER A 424 -20.95 14.70 69.86
C SER A 424 -20.21 14.85 68.52
N ARG A 425 -20.96 14.54 67.45
CA ARG A 425 -21.07 15.28 66.18
C ARG A 425 -20.02 16.37 65.92
N SER A 426 -19.19 16.19 64.89
CA SER A 426 -18.69 17.29 64.05
C SER A 426 -18.18 16.77 62.71
N ALA A 427 -18.48 17.55 61.67
CA ALA A 427 -18.25 17.30 60.27
C ALA A 427 -16.76 17.38 59.91
N THR A 428 -16.31 16.46 59.04
CA THR A 428 -15.04 16.57 58.33
C THR A 428 -15.27 16.36 56.84
N THR A 429 -14.87 17.38 56.10
CA THR A 429 -14.75 17.49 54.65
C THR A 429 -13.99 16.31 54.05
N SER A 430 -14.71 15.48 53.29
CA SER A 430 -14.10 14.48 52.40
C SER A 430 -13.49 15.19 51.19
N ARG A 431 -12.15 15.24 51.12
CA ARG A 431 -11.43 15.46 49.87
C ARG A 431 -11.52 14.18 49.05
N HIS A 432 -12.42 14.18 48.07
CA HIS A 432 -12.41 13.20 46.99
C HIS A 432 -11.14 13.44 46.15
N ILE A 433 -10.14 12.58 46.31
CA ILE A 433 -9.09 12.39 45.30
C ILE A 433 -9.69 11.46 44.25
N THR A 434 -10.16 12.04 43.15
CA THR A 434 -10.47 11.33 41.93
C THR A 434 -9.18 10.79 41.32
N LEU A 435 -9.02 9.48 41.28
CA LEU A 435 -8.05 8.83 40.39
C LEU A 435 -8.42 9.15 38.94
N PRO A 436 -7.49 9.61 38.09
CA PRO A 436 -7.72 9.63 36.65
C PRO A 436 -7.68 8.19 36.13
N SER A 437 -8.85 7.58 35.96
CA SER A 437 -8.98 6.37 35.14
C SER A 437 -9.02 6.76 33.66
N THR A 438 -8.47 5.88 32.82
CA THR A 438 -8.31 5.97 31.34
C THR A 438 -6.94 6.47 30.85
N THR A 439 -5.89 5.74 31.21
CA THR A 439 -4.70 5.67 30.35
C THR A 439 -5.09 4.95 29.05
N HIS A 440 -5.14 5.68 27.94
CA HIS A 440 -5.23 5.09 26.60
C HIS A 440 -4.05 4.13 26.39
N HIS A 441 -4.29 2.82 26.45
CA HIS A 441 -3.28 1.81 26.11
C HIS A 441 -2.98 1.89 24.61
N LYS A 442 -1.81 2.44 24.27
CA LYS A 442 -1.29 2.42 22.90
C LYS A 442 -0.95 0.97 22.53
N SER A 443 -1.38 0.52 21.35
CA SER A 443 -1.04 -0.82 20.88
C SER A 443 0.48 -0.99 20.73
N PHE A 444 1.00 -2.22 20.83
CA PHE A 444 2.42 -2.52 20.58
C PHE A 444 2.93 -1.93 19.29
N THR A 445 2.11 -1.97 18.23
CA THR A 445 2.46 -1.33 16.97
C THR A 445 2.71 0.15 17.22
N GLN A 446 1.79 0.87 17.86
CA GLN A 446 1.95 2.30 18.18
C GLN A 446 3.15 2.59 19.09
N ARG A 447 3.48 1.73 20.06
CA ARG A 447 4.66 1.92 20.93
C ARG A 447 5.96 1.66 20.18
N LEU A 448 6.03 0.58 19.41
CA LEU A 448 7.14 0.24 18.54
C LEU A 448 7.40 1.35 17.53
N ILE A 449 6.34 1.93 16.98
CA ILE A 449 6.39 3.14 16.14
C ILE A 449 6.86 4.38 16.93
N GLN A 450 6.36 4.62 18.14
CA GLN A 450 6.82 5.76 18.97
C GLN A 450 8.29 5.63 19.32
N LEU A 451 8.74 4.41 19.61
CA LEU A 451 10.13 4.09 19.89
C LEU A 451 10.98 4.36 18.65
N PHE A 452 10.52 3.98 17.45
CA PHE A 452 11.21 4.34 16.20
C PHE A 452 11.24 5.83 15.90
N LYS A 453 10.17 6.60 16.19
CA LYS A 453 10.22 8.07 16.11
C LYS A 453 11.30 8.66 17.01
N MET A 454 11.55 8.07 18.18
CA MET A 454 12.62 8.50 19.09
C MET A 454 14.01 8.14 18.55
N PHE A 455 14.15 7.08 17.76
CA PHE A 455 15.42 6.72 17.10
C PHE A 455 15.71 7.59 15.86
N ASP A 456 14.72 7.88 15.02
CA ASP A 456 14.88 8.78 13.86
C ASP A 456 15.35 10.18 14.28
N SER A 457 14.90 10.65 15.46
CA SER A 457 15.32 11.93 16.04
C SER A 457 16.79 11.96 16.49
N ASN A 458 17.39 10.79 16.73
CA ASN A 458 18.76 10.62 17.25
C ASN A 458 19.74 10.01 16.23
N LEU A 459 19.26 9.47 15.10
CA LEU A 459 20.12 8.95 14.02
C LEU A 459 20.48 10.01 12.95
N PHE A 460 19.78 11.14 12.93
CA PHE A 460 20.00 12.25 12.00
C PHE A 460 20.43 13.57 12.69
N ALA A 461 20.77 13.52 13.97
CA ALA A 461 21.48 14.56 14.72
C ALA A 461 22.87 14.03 15.10
#